data_AF-K2J1K1-F1
#
_entry.id   AF-K2J1K1-F1
#
_cell.length_a   1.000
_cell.length_b   1.000
_cell.length_c   1.000
_cell.angle_alpha   90.00
_cell.angle_beta   90.00
_cell.angle_gamma   90.00
#
_symmetry.space_group_name_H-M   'P 1'
#
loop_
_entity.id
_entity.type
_entity.pdbx_description
1 polymer ?
#
loop_
_entity_poly.entity_id
_entity_poly.type
_entity_poly.pdbx_seq_one_letter_code
_entity_poly.pdbx_strand_id
1 'polypeptide(L)'
;MTIRFYDLVGTDQRRMSPYGWRVRMALAHKGLDSEWVPVRFTDKEIIGFSGQKLVPVLVDGDTTIHDSWAIVNHLETAYPDRPSIFGDSGGKALAEFVMHWTNTQVHPHLIKLILGDVFRIVLPEDQSYFRESREKRFGMTLEAFTDQSPERLAAFRAALEPMRLCLASRPYLAGAAPSYADYALFGSLQWARCGSPLKLLDPSDPLYGWRQRLLESFDGMPGKAVGFAA
;
A
#
# COMPACT_ATOMS: atom_id res chain seq x y z
N MET A 1 -8.22 -3.56 -24.43
CA MET A 1 -8.15 -2.13 -24.06
C MET A 1 -7.18 -2.01 -22.90
N THR A 2 -6.36 -0.96 -22.85
CA THR A 2 -5.33 -0.80 -21.81
C THR A 2 -5.95 -0.23 -20.55
N ILE A 3 -5.81 -0.92 -19.42
CA ILE A 3 -6.20 -0.40 -18.09
C ILE A 3 -5.28 0.79 -17.76
N ARG A 4 -5.85 1.92 -17.34
CA ARG A 4 -5.08 3.05 -16.82
C ARG A 4 -5.21 3.12 -15.32
N PHE A 5 -4.08 3.22 -14.63
CA PHE A 5 -3.99 3.22 -13.18
C PHE A 5 -3.34 4.51 -12.68
N TYR A 6 -4.13 5.37 -12.06
CA TYR A 6 -3.72 6.66 -11.55
C TYR A 6 -3.33 6.53 -10.08
N ASP A 7 -2.08 6.85 -9.76
CA ASP A 7 -1.53 6.66 -8.42
C ASP A 7 -0.43 7.65 -8.10
N LEU A 8 -0.20 7.83 -6.79
CA LEU A 8 0.69 8.85 -6.25
C LEU A 8 2.15 8.61 -6.67
N VAL A 9 2.80 9.68 -7.12
CA VAL A 9 4.23 9.70 -7.44
C VAL A 9 5.03 10.57 -6.45
N GLY A 10 6.22 10.11 -6.10
CA GLY A 10 7.23 10.89 -5.38
C GLY A 10 8.45 11.22 -6.23
N THR A 11 9.48 11.77 -5.59
CA THR A 11 10.80 11.92 -6.23
C THR A 11 11.29 10.57 -6.76
N ASP A 12 12.09 10.59 -7.83
CA ASP A 12 12.66 9.39 -8.46
C ASP A 12 11.62 8.34 -8.87
N GLN A 13 10.40 8.77 -9.24
CA GLN A 13 9.30 7.87 -9.62
C GLN A 13 8.86 6.91 -8.50
N ARG A 14 9.09 7.28 -7.22
CA ARG A 14 8.69 6.47 -6.07
C ARG A 14 7.18 6.28 -6.02
N ARG A 15 6.76 5.04 -5.75
CA ARG A 15 5.36 4.64 -5.55
C ARG A 15 5.05 4.67 -4.06
N MET A 16 4.42 5.75 -3.60
CA MET A 16 4.35 6.09 -2.17
C MET A 16 2.94 5.97 -1.58
N SER A 17 2.01 5.31 -2.27
CA SER A 17 0.65 5.08 -1.79
C SER A 17 0.49 3.66 -1.28
N PRO A 18 0.13 3.42 0.00
CA PRO A 18 -0.15 2.07 0.47
C PRO A 18 -1.36 1.46 -0.24
N TYR A 19 -2.37 2.27 -0.55
CA TYR A 19 -3.56 1.87 -1.29
C TYR A 19 -3.26 1.61 -2.77
N GLY A 20 -2.35 2.40 -3.35
CA GLY A 20 -1.86 2.17 -4.70
C GLY A 20 -1.14 0.83 -4.83
N TRP A 21 -0.33 0.46 -3.82
CA TRP A 21 0.30 -0.85 -3.77
C TRP A 21 -0.69 -2.01 -3.69
N ARG A 22 -1.81 -1.87 -2.97
CA ARG A 22 -2.88 -2.89 -2.97
C ARG A 22 -3.43 -3.15 -4.37
N VAL A 23 -3.68 -2.08 -5.13
CA VAL A 23 -4.16 -2.17 -6.52
C VAL A 23 -3.08 -2.75 -7.44
N ARG A 24 -1.82 -2.33 -7.33
CA ARG A 24 -0.72 -2.89 -8.13
C ARG A 24 -0.55 -4.40 -7.93
N MET A 25 -0.64 -4.86 -6.68
CA MET A 25 -0.57 -6.28 -6.37
C MET A 25 -1.77 -7.04 -6.92
N ALA A 26 -2.97 -6.46 -6.86
CA ALA A 26 -4.18 -7.07 -7.42
C ALA A 26 -4.15 -7.17 -8.96
N LEU A 27 -3.70 -6.11 -9.66
CA LEU A 27 -3.50 -6.13 -11.11
C LEU A 27 -2.49 -7.21 -11.51
N ALA A 28 -1.36 -7.27 -10.81
CA ALA A 28 -0.34 -8.29 -11.05
C ALA A 28 -0.84 -9.71 -10.73
N HIS A 29 -1.62 -9.89 -9.66
CA HIS A 29 -2.25 -11.16 -9.31
C HIS A 29 -3.16 -11.68 -10.43
N LYS A 30 -3.95 -10.80 -11.05
CA LYS A 30 -4.80 -11.13 -12.19
C LYS A 30 -4.03 -11.27 -13.50
N GLY A 31 -2.74 -10.97 -13.53
CA GLY A 31 -1.92 -10.93 -14.76
C GLY A 31 -2.41 -9.86 -15.75
N LEU A 32 -2.84 -8.71 -15.23
CA LEU A 32 -3.36 -7.60 -16.03
C LEU A 32 -2.32 -6.50 -16.17
N ASP A 33 -1.97 -6.19 -17.41
CA ASP A 33 -1.15 -5.03 -17.73
C ASP A 33 -1.93 -3.75 -17.48
N SER A 34 -1.23 -2.74 -16.94
CA SER A 34 -1.80 -1.41 -16.74
C SER A 34 -0.76 -0.34 -17.06
N GLU A 35 -1.24 0.75 -17.65
CA GLU A 35 -0.49 1.98 -17.80
C GLU A 35 -0.57 2.75 -16.48
N TRP A 36 0.57 2.95 -15.82
CA TRP A 36 0.63 3.81 -14.64
C TRP A 36 0.64 5.28 -15.05
N VAL A 37 -0.36 6.02 -14.59
CA VAL A 37 -0.44 7.47 -14.74
C VAL A 37 -0.03 8.11 -13.41
N PRO A 38 1.13 8.78 -13.33
CA PRO A 38 1.59 9.41 -12.10
C PRO A 38 0.73 10.63 -11.75
N VAL A 39 0.31 10.73 -10.49
CA VAL A 39 -0.47 11.85 -9.96
C VAL A 39 0.27 12.48 -8.78
N ARG A 40 0.49 13.79 -8.81
CA ARG A 40 1.06 14.55 -7.70
C ARG A 40 0.02 14.84 -6.62
N PHE A 41 0.43 15.30 -5.45
CA PHE A 41 -0.54 15.66 -4.42
C PHE A 41 -1.44 16.82 -4.84
N THR A 42 -0.92 17.80 -5.58
CA THR A 42 -1.69 18.97 -6.06
C THR A 42 -2.41 18.75 -7.39
N ASP A 43 -2.10 17.69 -8.15
CA ASP A 43 -2.65 17.45 -9.50
C ASP A 43 -4.09 16.90 -9.47
N LYS A 44 -5.02 17.64 -8.86
CA LYS A 44 -6.40 17.19 -8.70
C LYS A 44 -7.15 17.11 -10.02
N GLU A 45 -6.81 17.95 -10.99
CA GLU A 45 -7.47 17.99 -12.30
C GLU A 45 -7.20 16.72 -13.12
N ILE A 46 -6.04 16.07 -12.96
CA ILE A 46 -5.69 14.83 -13.68
C ILE A 46 -6.70 13.72 -13.40
N ILE A 47 -7.27 13.71 -12.20
CA ILE A 47 -8.27 12.72 -11.75
C ILE A 47 -9.66 13.35 -11.59
N GLY A 48 -9.88 14.59 -12.04
CA GLY A 48 -11.16 15.30 -11.85
C GLY A 48 -12.36 14.56 -12.45
N PHE A 49 -12.13 13.84 -13.55
CA PHE A 49 -13.13 12.99 -14.20
C PHE A 49 -13.66 11.86 -13.30
N SER A 50 -12.92 11.47 -12.26
CA SER A 50 -13.30 10.36 -11.37
C SER A 50 -14.31 10.76 -10.29
N GLY A 51 -14.67 12.05 -10.20
CA GLY A 51 -15.58 12.57 -9.16
C GLY A 51 -14.96 12.66 -7.76
N GLN A 52 -13.64 12.46 -7.61
CA GLN A 52 -12.94 12.58 -6.33
C GLN A 52 -11.57 13.25 -6.46
N LYS A 53 -10.91 13.52 -5.33
CA LYS A 53 -9.60 14.22 -5.26
C LYS A 53 -8.45 13.34 -4.74
N LEU A 54 -8.69 12.05 -4.58
CA LEU A 54 -7.76 11.08 -4.00
C LEU A 54 -7.34 10.04 -5.05
N VAL A 55 -6.28 9.30 -4.73
CA VAL A 55 -5.81 8.14 -5.51
C VAL A 55 -5.79 6.93 -4.56
N PRO A 56 -5.90 5.69 -5.07
CA PRO A 56 -5.92 5.30 -6.49
C PRO A 56 -7.23 5.58 -7.24
N VAL A 57 -7.10 5.73 -8.56
CA VAL A 57 -8.20 5.67 -9.54
C VAL A 57 -7.82 4.69 -10.65
N LEU A 58 -8.77 3.88 -11.10
CA LEU A 58 -8.62 2.95 -12.21
C LEU A 58 -9.60 3.33 -13.33
N VAL A 59 -9.13 3.31 -14.57
CA VAL A 59 -9.98 3.34 -15.76
C VAL A 59 -9.80 2.03 -16.50
N ASP A 60 -10.90 1.30 -16.65
CA ASP A 60 -10.99 0.01 -17.32
C ASP A 60 -12.08 0.06 -18.39
N GLY A 61 -11.66 0.22 -19.66
CA GLY A 61 -12.56 0.59 -20.76
C GLY A 61 -13.24 1.92 -20.46
N ASP A 62 -14.58 1.91 -20.46
CA ASP A 62 -15.42 3.07 -20.14
C ASP A 62 -15.72 3.20 -18.64
N THR A 63 -15.25 2.25 -17.82
CA THR A 63 -15.54 2.23 -16.39
C THR A 63 -14.45 2.98 -15.62
N THR A 64 -14.85 4.01 -14.86
CA THR A 64 -13.97 4.69 -13.90
C THR A 64 -14.31 4.25 -12.48
N ILE A 65 -13.31 3.73 -11.77
CA ILE A 65 -13.44 3.26 -10.39
C ILE A 65 -12.43 3.99 -9.52
N HIS A 66 -12.86 4.45 -8.35
CA HIS A 66 -12.00 5.00 -7.33
C HIS A 66 -12.13 4.22 -6.03
N ASP A 67 -11.22 4.46 -5.08
CA ASP A 67 -11.02 3.66 -3.85
C ASP A 67 -10.37 2.29 -4.12
N SER A 68 -9.32 1.96 -3.36
CA SER A 68 -8.56 0.73 -3.61
C SER A 68 -9.37 -0.55 -3.41
N TRP A 69 -10.33 -0.56 -2.48
CA TRP A 69 -11.15 -1.73 -2.22
C TRP A 69 -12.18 -1.90 -3.34
N ALA A 70 -12.85 -0.82 -3.75
CA ALA A 70 -13.77 -0.84 -4.88
C ALA A 70 -13.07 -1.26 -6.18
N ILE A 71 -11.85 -0.75 -6.44
CA ILE A 71 -11.04 -1.17 -7.59
C ILE A 71 -10.76 -2.68 -7.56
N VAL A 72 -10.32 -3.23 -6.42
CA VAL A 72 -10.04 -4.67 -6.32
C VAL A 72 -11.30 -5.52 -6.50
N ASN A 73 -12.44 -5.06 -5.98
CA ASN A 73 -13.73 -5.74 -6.20
C ASN A 73 -14.16 -5.71 -7.67
N HIS A 74 -13.94 -4.58 -8.37
CA HIS A 74 -14.16 -4.48 -9.81
C HIS A 74 -13.28 -5.49 -10.56
N LEU A 75 -11.97 -5.53 -10.28
CA LEU A 75 -11.05 -6.46 -10.93
C LEU A 75 -11.42 -7.93 -10.69
N GLU A 76 -11.91 -8.26 -9.49
CA GLU A 76 -12.40 -9.60 -9.20
C GLU A 76 -13.61 -9.97 -10.06
N THR A 77 -14.55 -9.03 -10.25
CA THR A 77 -15.80 -9.26 -10.96
C THR A 77 -15.65 -9.21 -12.48
N ALA A 78 -14.86 -8.26 -12.98
CA ALA A 78 -14.67 -7.99 -14.40
C ALA A 78 -13.76 -9.02 -15.08
N TYR A 79 -12.89 -9.69 -14.31
CA TYR A 79 -11.94 -10.70 -14.81
C TYR A 79 -12.07 -12.03 -14.06
N PRO A 80 -13.22 -12.74 -14.20
CA PRO A 80 -13.47 -13.99 -13.48
C PRO A 80 -12.60 -15.16 -14.00
N ASP A 81 -12.17 -15.11 -15.26
CA ASP A 81 -11.31 -16.14 -15.88
C ASP A 81 -9.83 -16.06 -15.42
N ARG A 82 -9.50 -15.08 -14.57
CA ARG A 82 -8.17 -14.88 -13.99
C ARG A 82 -8.16 -15.29 -12.52
N PRO A 83 -7.00 -15.66 -11.95
CA PRO A 83 -6.91 -16.09 -10.54
C PRO A 83 -7.65 -15.16 -9.58
N SER A 84 -8.42 -15.73 -8.65
CA SER A 84 -9.19 -14.94 -7.69
C SER A 84 -8.28 -14.19 -6.73
N ILE A 85 -8.48 -12.87 -6.62
CA ILE A 85 -7.73 -12.02 -5.69
C ILE A 85 -8.10 -12.36 -4.23
N PHE A 86 -9.30 -12.88 -4.00
CA PHE A 86 -9.81 -13.21 -2.66
C PHE A 86 -9.71 -14.70 -2.30
N GLY A 87 -9.44 -15.57 -3.27
CA GLY A 87 -9.43 -17.02 -3.09
C GLY A 87 -10.84 -17.59 -3.04
N ASP A 88 -11.04 -18.60 -2.17
CA ASP A 88 -12.28 -19.37 -2.10
C ASP A 88 -13.40 -18.69 -1.29
N SER A 89 -14.47 -19.44 -1.04
CA SER A 89 -15.63 -18.98 -0.26
C SER A 89 -15.22 -18.41 1.11
N GLY A 90 -15.72 -17.21 1.42
CA GLY A 90 -15.38 -16.48 2.64
C GLY A 90 -14.07 -15.68 2.58
N GLY A 91 -13.21 -15.91 1.58
CA GLY A 91 -11.94 -15.21 1.42
C GLY A 91 -12.08 -13.70 1.37
N LYS A 92 -13.08 -13.18 0.64
CA LYS A 92 -13.36 -11.74 0.55
C LYS A 92 -13.71 -11.11 1.90
N ALA A 93 -14.56 -11.75 2.71
CA ALA A 93 -14.97 -11.23 4.01
C ALA A 93 -13.79 -11.19 5.01
N LEU A 94 -12.95 -12.22 5.00
CA LEU A 94 -11.73 -12.24 5.82
C LEU A 94 -10.70 -11.22 5.33
N ALA A 95 -10.56 -11.05 4.01
CA ALA A 95 -9.67 -10.05 3.43
C ALA A 95 -10.12 -8.62 3.77
N GLU A 96 -11.42 -8.36 3.83
CA GLU A 96 -12.01 -7.10 4.31
C GLU A 96 -11.68 -6.86 5.80
N PHE A 97 -11.81 -7.89 6.65
CA PHE A 97 -11.38 -7.80 8.05
C PHE A 97 -9.90 -7.42 8.17
N VAL A 98 -9.01 -8.10 7.44
CA VAL A 98 -7.56 -7.82 7.46
C VAL A 98 -7.28 -6.41 6.94
N MET A 99 -8.01 -5.93 5.93
CA MET A 99 -7.91 -4.56 5.45
C MET A 99 -8.28 -3.54 6.53
N HIS A 100 -9.42 -3.73 7.21
CA HIS A 100 -9.86 -2.83 8.27
C HIS A 100 -8.92 -2.86 9.47
N TRP A 101 -8.45 -4.04 9.88
CA TRP A 101 -7.41 -4.17 10.90
C TRP A 101 -6.13 -3.44 10.50
N THR A 102 -5.65 -3.62 9.26
CA THR A 102 -4.46 -2.90 8.77
C THR A 102 -4.66 -1.39 8.83
N ASN A 103 -5.81 -0.90 8.35
CA ASN A 103 -6.11 0.53 8.30
C ASN A 103 -6.26 1.17 9.69
N THR A 104 -6.80 0.43 10.66
CA THR A 104 -7.17 0.98 11.98
C THR A 104 -6.16 0.67 13.07
N GLN A 105 -5.44 -0.45 12.96
CA GLN A 105 -4.50 -0.91 13.99
C GLN A 105 -3.04 -0.80 13.54
N VAL A 106 -2.73 -0.88 12.25
CA VAL A 106 -1.33 -0.85 11.79
C VAL A 106 -0.94 0.52 11.25
N HIS A 107 -1.72 1.06 10.32
CA HIS A 107 -1.46 2.35 9.67
C HIS A 107 -1.26 3.53 10.65
N PRO A 108 -2.03 3.68 11.75
CA PRO A 108 -1.83 4.80 12.68
C PRO A 108 -0.48 4.78 13.40
N HIS A 109 0.06 3.59 13.69
CA HIS A 109 1.42 3.47 14.23
C HIS A 109 2.45 3.72 13.14
N LEU A 110 2.24 3.16 11.95
CA LEU A 110 3.18 3.28 10.85
C LEU A 110 3.41 4.73 10.41
N ILE A 111 2.34 5.49 10.22
CA ILE A 111 2.44 6.88 9.75
C ILE A 111 3.24 7.75 10.71
N LYS A 112 3.12 7.53 12.03
CA LYS A 112 3.93 8.24 13.04
C LYS A 112 5.41 7.94 12.92
N LEU A 113 5.79 6.75 12.47
CA LEU A 113 7.20 6.38 12.29
C LEU A 113 7.80 7.01 11.04
N ILE A 114 7.03 7.14 9.94
CA ILE A 114 7.60 7.40 8.62
C ILE A 114 7.23 8.74 7.99
N LEU A 115 6.28 9.51 8.54
CA LEU A 115 5.74 10.69 7.85
C LEU A 115 6.82 11.73 7.52
N GLY A 116 7.74 12.00 8.45
CA GLY A 116 8.86 12.92 8.24
C GLY A 116 9.82 12.47 7.15
N ASP A 117 10.03 11.17 6.97
CA ASP A 117 10.84 10.64 5.87
C ASP A 117 10.10 10.69 4.54
N VAL A 118 8.80 10.35 4.56
CA VAL A 118 7.92 10.47 3.39
C VAL A 118 7.93 11.91 2.87
N PHE A 119 7.89 12.91 3.75
CA PHE A 119 7.98 14.32 3.35
C PHE A 119 9.22 14.63 2.51
N ARG A 120 10.38 14.02 2.81
CA ARG A 120 11.64 14.26 2.10
C ARG A 120 11.63 13.75 0.65
N ILE A 121 10.74 12.81 0.33
CA ILE A 121 10.59 12.24 -1.02
C ILE A 121 9.30 12.72 -1.71
N VAL A 122 8.56 13.65 -1.09
CA VAL A 122 7.51 14.40 -1.78
C VAL A 122 8.19 15.34 -2.77
N LEU A 123 7.64 15.42 -3.99
CA LEU A 123 8.11 16.34 -5.03
C LEU A 123 8.14 17.78 -4.49
N PRO A 124 9.18 18.58 -4.80
CA PRO A 124 9.32 19.93 -4.26
C PRO A 124 8.07 20.81 -4.41
N GLU A 125 7.36 20.68 -5.53
CA GLU A 125 6.14 21.42 -5.86
C GLU A 125 4.98 21.10 -4.90
N ASP A 126 4.96 19.89 -4.34
CA ASP A 126 3.92 19.40 -3.44
C ASP A 126 4.26 19.62 -1.96
N GLN A 127 5.51 19.97 -1.61
CA GLN A 127 5.96 19.98 -0.21
C GLN A 127 5.18 20.98 0.66
N SER A 128 4.91 22.20 0.17
CA SER A 128 4.12 23.18 0.93
C SER A 128 2.72 22.65 1.23
N TYR A 129 2.03 22.18 0.19
CA TYR A 129 0.70 21.58 0.33
C TYR A 129 0.72 20.37 1.28
N PHE A 130 1.71 19.47 1.14
CA PHE A 130 1.83 18.29 1.97
C PHE A 130 2.02 18.66 3.44
N ARG A 131 2.93 19.58 3.75
CA ARG A 131 3.17 20.03 5.12
C ARG A 131 1.92 20.67 5.70
N GLU A 132 1.39 21.70 5.06
CA GLU A 132 0.23 22.46 5.56
C GLU A 132 -0.97 21.55 5.83
N SER A 133 -1.31 20.68 4.88
CA SER A 133 -2.48 19.80 5.02
C SER A 133 -2.30 18.72 6.10
N ARG A 134 -1.07 18.24 6.35
CA ARG A 134 -0.79 17.20 7.36
C ARG A 134 -0.68 17.82 8.75
N GLU A 135 0.00 18.95 8.87
CA GLU A 135 0.08 19.68 10.15
C GLU A 135 -1.30 20.17 10.58
N LYS A 136 -2.13 20.65 9.66
CA LYS A 136 -3.54 20.96 9.94
C LYS A 136 -4.32 19.73 10.41
N ARG A 137 -4.09 18.56 9.79
CA ARG A 137 -4.76 17.30 10.16
C ARG A 137 -4.34 16.79 11.53
N PHE A 138 -3.06 16.93 11.90
CA PHE A 138 -2.51 16.38 13.13
C PHE A 138 -2.41 17.38 14.28
N GLY A 139 -2.59 18.67 14.00
CA GLY A 139 -2.53 19.74 15.01
C GLY A 139 -1.13 20.03 15.53
N MET A 140 -0.09 19.58 14.84
CA MET A 140 1.32 19.76 15.22
C MET A 140 2.22 19.69 13.98
N THR A 141 3.49 20.07 14.13
CA THR A 141 4.47 20.02 13.03
C THR A 141 4.76 18.57 12.61
N LEU A 142 5.23 18.37 11.37
CA LEU A 142 5.65 17.04 10.91
C LEU A 142 6.76 16.44 11.78
N GLU A 143 7.66 17.29 12.26
CA GLU A 143 8.78 16.93 13.14
C GLU A 143 8.30 16.48 14.51
N ALA A 144 7.29 17.14 15.08
CA ALA A 144 6.70 16.74 16.36
C ALA A 144 5.82 15.48 16.23
N PHE A 145 5.17 15.29 15.09
CA PHE A 145 4.35 14.11 14.82
C PHE A 145 5.19 12.85 14.57
N THR A 146 6.34 13.01 13.92
CA THR A 146 7.20 11.89 13.54
C THR A 146 8.03 11.42 14.73
N ASP A 147 7.83 10.18 15.15
CA ASP A 147 8.46 9.62 16.34
C ASP A 147 9.01 8.22 16.01
N GLN A 148 10.32 8.15 15.76
CA GLN A 148 11.06 6.91 15.47
C GLN A 148 11.70 6.29 16.72
N SER A 149 11.22 6.65 17.92
CA SER A 149 11.74 6.08 19.15
C SER A 149 11.56 4.56 19.21
N PRO A 150 12.43 3.84 19.95
CA PRO A 150 12.28 2.41 20.16
C PRO A 150 10.90 2.03 20.73
N GLU A 151 10.30 2.88 21.56
CA GLU A 151 8.96 2.67 22.12
C GLU A 151 7.87 2.66 21.02
N ARG A 152 7.87 3.64 20.10
CA ARG A 152 6.91 3.66 18.99
C ARG A 152 7.13 2.54 18.01
N LEU A 153 8.38 2.21 17.74
CA LEU A 153 8.72 1.07 16.89
C LEU A 153 8.24 -0.24 17.51
N ALA A 154 8.39 -0.42 18.83
CA ALA A 154 7.87 -1.56 19.56
C ALA A 154 6.33 -1.63 19.52
N ALA A 155 5.64 -0.49 19.69
CA ALA A 155 4.18 -0.43 19.58
C ALA A 155 3.68 -0.82 18.17
N PHE A 156 4.33 -0.32 17.12
CA PHE A 156 4.05 -0.74 15.75
C PHE A 156 4.26 -2.25 15.56
N ARG A 157 5.38 -2.78 16.06
CA ARG A 157 5.69 -4.22 15.97
C ARG A 157 4.68 -5.06 16.74
N ALA A 158 4.22 -4.62 17.92
CA ALA A 158 3.20 -5.31 18.70
C ALA A 158 1.86 -5.38 17.95
N ALA A 159 1.49 -4.33 17.20
CA ALA A 159 0.30 -4.34 16.37
C ALA A 159 0.33 -5.43 15.27
N LEU A 160 1.50 -5.94 14.89
CA LEU A 160 1.68 -6.99 13.88
C LEU A 160 1.62 -8.41 14.46
N GLU A 161 1.39 -8.58 15.76
CA GLU A 161 1.45 -9.90 16.40
C GLU A 161 0.45 -10.92 15.83
N PRO A 162 -0.82 -10.59 15.52
CA PRO A 162 -1.73 -11.54 14.87
C PRO A 162 -1.19 -12.09 13.55
N MET A 163 -0.46 -11.26 12.80
CA MET A 163 0.20 -11.67 11.56
C MET A 163 1.34 -12.65 11.83
N ARG A 164 2.17 -12.40 12.86
CA ARG A 164 3.28 -13.31 13.23
C ARG A 164 2.78 -14.69 13.57
N LEU A 165 1.76 -14.77 14.42
CA LEU A 165 1.16 -16.03 14.83
C LEU A 165 0.61 -16.81 13.63
N CYS A 166 0.00 -16.12 12.66
CA CYS A 166 -0.44 -16.75 11.42
C CYS A 166 0.71 -17.24 10.56
N LEU A 167 1.77 -16.44 10.39
CA LEU A 167 2.89 -16.76 9.50
C LEU A 167 3.87 -17.77 10.09
N ALA A 168 3.79 -18.05 11.40
CA ALA A 168 4.59 -19.08 12.04
C ALA A 168 4.28 -20.49 11.50
N SER A 169 3.08 -20.71 10.94
CA SER A 169 2.62 -22.02 10.47
C SER A 169 2.33 -22.10 8.96
N ARG A 170 2.44 -20.99 8.22
CA ARG A 170 2.14 -20.92 6.78
C ARG A 170 2.87 -19.77 6.08
N PRO A 171 3.14 -19.87 4.77
CA PRO A 171 3.92 -18.87 4.06
C PRO A 171 3.17 -17.56 3.79
N TYR A 172 1.83 -17.57 3.76
CA TYR A 172 0.98 -16.39 3.53
C TYR A 172 -0.24 -16.42 4.46
N LEU A 173 -0.90 -15.28 4.65
CA LEU A 173 -2.17 -15.22 5.39
C LEU A 173 -3.25 -16.08 4.76
N ALA A 174 -3.30 -16.11 3.43
CA ALA A 174 -4.25 -16.91 2.69
C ALA A 174 -3.89 -18.40 2.59
N GLY A 175 -2.76 -18.83 3.18
CA GLY A 175 -2.31 -20.22 3.15
C GLY A 175 -1.07 -20.41 2.29
N ALA A 176 -1.16 -21.25 1.26
CA ALA A 176 -0.03 -21.64 0.43
C ALA A 176 0.38 -20.59 -0.63
N ALA A 177 -0.55 -19.73 -1.04
CA ALA A 177 -0.34 -18.64 -2.00
C ALA A 177 -0.90 -17.33 -1.43
N PRO A 178 -0.40 -16.16 -1.88
CA PRO A 178 -0.89 -14.87 -1.38
C PRO A 178 -2.27 -14.51 -1.95
N SER A 179 -3.07 -13.79 -1.17
CA SER A 179 -4.32 -13.15 -1.63
C SER A 179 -4.35 -11.66 -1.25
N TYR A 180 -5.48 -10.98 -1.47
CA TYR A 180 -5.65 -9.61 -1.00
C TYR A 180 -5.41 -9.44 0.50
N ALA A 181 -5.68 -10.47 1.32
CA ALA A 181 -5.38 -10.41 2.75
C ALA A 181 -3.89 -10.09 2.99
N ASP A 182 -3.01 -10.72 2.22
CA ASP A 182 -1.58 -10.43 2.24
C ASP A 182 -1.29 -9.02 1.67
N TYR A 183 -1.91 -8.66 0.55
CA TYR A 183 -1.67 -7.38 -0.13
C TYR A 183 -2.10 -6.17 0.70
N ALA A 184 -3.13 -6.30 1.52
CA ALA A 184 -3.63 -5.26 2.37
C ALA A 184 -2.56 -4.74 3.35
N LEU A 185 -1.93 -5.66 4.08
CA LEU A 185 -0.82 -5.34 4.99
C LEU A 185 0.46 -5.01 4.21
N PHE A 186 0.76 -5.79 3.17
CA PHE A 186 1.97 -5.61 2.36
C PHE A 186 2.04 -4.21 1.77
N GLY A 187 0.94 -3.66 1.25
CA GLY A 187 0.91 -2.30 0.71
C GLY A 187 1.39 -1.24 1.72
N SER A 188 1.08 -1.43 3.00
CA SER A 188 1.52 -0.57 4.10
C SER A 188 3.03 -0.66 4.32
N LEU A 189 3.58 -1.87 4.41
CA LEU A 189 5.03 -2.07 4.57
C LEU A 189 5.82 -1.66 3.33
N GLN A 190 5.20 -1.81 2.16
CA GLN A 190 5.74 -1.44 0.88
C GLN A 190 5.79 0.09 0.73
N TRP A 191 4.76 0.80 1.21
CA TRP A 191 4.80 2.25 1.37
C TRP A 191 5.96 2.68 2.27
N ALA A 192 6.15 2.03 3.42
CA ALA A 192 7.26 2.33 4.31
C ALA A 192 8.62 2.11 3.64
N ARG A 193 8.82 0.98 2.96
CA ARG A 193 10.05 0.68 2.22
C ARG A 193 10.30 1.67 1.08
N CYS A 194 9.27 2.11 0.35
CA CYS A 194 9.41 3.18 -0.64
C CYS A 194 9.70 4.55 0.00
N GLY A 195 9.24 4.74 1.24
CA GLY A 195 9.04 6.01 1.92
C GLY A 195 10.10 6.43 2.93
N SER A 196 10.76 5.47 3.57
CA SER A 196 11.60 5.70 4.74
C SER A 196 12.77 4.71 4.80
N PRO A 197 13.97 5.16 5.21
CA PRO A 197 15.10 4.27 5.48
C PRO A 197 14.94 3.44 6.76
N LEU A 198 13.92 3.71 7.58
CA LEU A 198 13.70 3.04 8.87
C LEU A 198 13.47 1.53 8.69
N LYS A 199 14.25 0.73 9.41
CA LYS A 199 14.12 -0.73 9.44
C LYS A 199 13.00 -1.17 10.38
N LEU A 200 11.84 -1.45 9.82
CA LEU A 200 10.65 -1.83 10.58
C LEU A 200 10.69 -3.25 11.15
N LEU A 201 11.26 -4.20 10.40
CA LEU A 201 11.25 -5.63 10.73
C LEU A 201 12.68 -6.13 10.92
N ASP A 202 12.87 -7.01 11.90
CA ASP A 202 14.13 -7.74 12.09
C ASP A 202 14.21 -8.91 11.10
N PRO A 203 15.39 -9.28 10.56
CA PRO A 203 15.53 -10.44 9.67
C PRO A 203 15.06 -11.78 10.27
N SER A 204 15.06 -11.92 11.60
CA SER A 204 14.53 -13.09 12.30
C SER A 204 13.00 -13.09 12.46
N ASP A 205 12.32 -11.97 12.18
CA ASP A 205 10.86 -11.87 12.24
C ASP A 205 10.21 -12.69 11.10
N PRO A 206 9.23 -13.58 11.37
CA PRO A 206 8.50 -14.29 10.32
C PRO A 206 7.88 -13.38 9.25
N LEU A 207 7.47 -12.15 9.61
CA LEU A 207 6.99 -11.16 8.65
C LEU A 207 8.08 -10.71 7.67
N TYR A 208 9.35 -10.72 8.08
CA TYR A 208 10.45 -10.38 7.19
C TYR A 208 10.49 -11.36 6.02
N GLY A 209 10.50 -12.66 6.30
CA GLY A 209 10.47 -13.69 5.27
C GLY A 209 9.23 -13.65 4.38
N TRP A 210 8.05 -13.41 4.98
CA TRP A 210 6.81 -13.20 4.21
C TRP A 210 6.87 -12.00 3.28
N ARG A 211 7.40 -10.87 3.75
CA ARG A 211 7.58 -9.67 2.94
C ARG A 211 8.57 -9.91 1.80
N GLN A 212 9.67 -10.64 2.02
CA GLN A 212 10.62 -10.97 0.96
C GLN A 212 9.95 -11.77 -0.16
N ARG A 213 9.16 -12.81 0.18
CA ARG A 213 8.40 -13.58 -0.81
C ARG A 213 7.46 -12.70 -1.64
N LEU A 214 6.82 -11.71 -1.02
CA LEU A 214 5.97 -10.76 -1.76
C LEU A 214 6.78 -9.76 -2.61
N LEU A 215 7.97 -9.35 -2.17
CA LEU A 215 8.87 -8.50 -2.96
C LEU A 215 9.38 -9.23 -4.23
N GLU A 216 9.54 -10.54 -4.16
CA GLU A 216 9.95 -11.42 -5.26
C GLU A 216 8.79 -11.84 -6.18
N SER A 217 7.54 -11.68 -5.73
CA SER A 217 6.35 -12.03 -6.52
C SER A 217 6.24 -11.22 -7.81
N PHE A 218 5.54 -11.77 -8.81
CA PHE A 218 5.26 -11.11 -10.08
C PHE A 218 6.54 -10.60 -10.78
N ASP A 219 7.49 -11.51 -10.99
CA ASP A 219 8.82 -11.23 -11.56
C ASP A 219 9.60 -10.14 -10.80
N GLY A 220 9.41 -10.07 -9.48
CA GLY A 220 10.01 -9.09 -8.61
C GLY A 220 9.51 -7.65 -8.83
N MET A 221 8.36 -7.45 -9.49
CA MET A 221 7.76 -6.12 -9.72
C MET A 221 7.75 -5.23 -8.46
N PRO A 222 7.28 -5.69 -7.28
CA PRO A 222 7.31 -4.86 -6.09
C PRO A 222 8.73 -4.63 -5.55
N GLY A 223 9.64 -5.61 -5.65
CA GLY A 223 11.03 -5.47 -5.26
C GLY A 223 11.82 -4.48 -6.12
N LYS A 224 11.54 -4.42 -7.42
CA LYS A 224 12.19 -3.51 -8.40
C LYS A 224 11.77 -2.05 -8.25
N ALA A 225 10.66 -1.75 -7.57
CA ALA A 225 10.25 -0.37 -7.37
C ALA A 225 11.22 0.38 -6.48
N VAL A 226 11.52 1.63 -6.86
CA VAL A 226 12.43 2.52 -6.13
C VAL A 226 12.02 2.62 -4.67
N GLY A 227 12.95 2.24 -3.79
CA GLY A 227 12.74 2.16 -2.35
C GLY A 227 14.05 1.95 -1.61
N PHE A 228 13.98 2.03 -0.30
CA PHE A 228 15.08 1.66 0.57
C PHE A 228 15.19 0.13 0.63
N ALA A 229 16.38 -0.38 0.95
CA ALA A 229 16.56 -1.82 1.16
C ALA A 229 15.55 -2.31 2.22
N ALA A 230 14.94 -3.47 1.97
CA ALA A 230 14.00 -4.08 2.91
C ALA A 230 14.68 -4.47 4.23
#